data_AF-A0A931WUD9-F1
#
_entry.id   AF-A0A931WUD9-F1
#
_cell.length_a   1.000
_cell.length_b   1.000
_cell.length_c   1.000
_cell.angle_alpha   90.00
_cell.angle_beta   90.00
_cell.angle_gamma   90.00
#
_symmetry.space_group_name_H-M   'P 1'
#
loop_
_entity.id
_entity.type
_entity.pdbx_description
1 polymer ?
#
loop_
_entity_poly.entity_id
_entity_poly.type
_entity_poly.pdbx_seq_one_letter_code
_entity_poly.pdbx_strand_id
1 'polypeptide(L)'
;MGNLVQEAFHSLVITLVVSGVAAVIAAVLAWLKRLPAAYVYLLCLGTVAISLFGINQTRNLLDATATPLAQRSDQEIERTLRDWAFKRGMGIEPDSTPDTVFSFITRDPQGRRVTIQKPRKDPTLLVMGTKLMFSPQDKAVFDKLPKQVQAKILRDMSVEMARLGIYYQVGDPDSFTFYTEVSLDESMNEALLLDRILFIRRAVTLAQLIIEQGLQQVHEASP
;
A
#
# COMPACT_ATOMS: atom_id res chain seq x y z
N MET A 1 21.68 8.40 13.15
CA MET A 1 20.37 7.82 13.50
C MET A 1 20.33 7.07 14.82
N GLY A 2 21.40 6.39 15.26
CA GLY A 2 21.41 5.65 16.55
C GLY A 2 21.06 6.51 17.77
N ASN A 3 21.63 7.71 17.89
CA ASN A 3 21.42 8.56 19.07
C ASN A 3 19.98 9.08 19.21
N LEU A 4 19.30 9.44 18.12
CA LEU A 4 17.93 9.99 18.18
C LEU A 4 16.87 8.92 18.50
N VAL A 5 17.01 7.71 17.95
CA VAL A 5 16.13 6.58 18.31
C VAL A 5 16.36 6.17 19.76
N GLN A 6 17.62 6.21 20.21
CA GLN A 6 17.99 5.96 21.60
C GLN A 6 17.47 7.06 22.54
N GLU A 7 17.44 8.32 22.12
CA GLU A 7 16.86 9.45 22.86
C GLU A 7 15.33 9.39 22.91
N ALA A 8 14.66 9.07 21.80
CA ALA A 8 13.21 8.89 21.77
C ALA A 8 12.77 7.69 22.63
N PHE A 9 13.51 6.58 22.56
CA PHE A 9 13.28 5.42 23.42
C PHE A 9 13.54 5.75 24.90
N HIS A 10 14.65 6.42 25.22
CA HIS A 10 14.92 6.89 26.58
C HIS A 10 13.82 7.83 27.08
N SER A 11 13.38 8.79 26.26
CA SER A 11 12.31 9.71 26.61
C SER A 11 10.99 8.98 26.87
N LEU A 12 10.65 7.98 26.06
CA LEU A 12 9.44 7.19 26.24
C LEU A 12 9.50 6.31 27.50
N VAL A 13 10.63 5.65 27.74
CA VAL A 13 10.87 4.87 28.96
C VAL A 13 10.84 5.77 30.19
N ILE A 14 11.51 6.93 30.16
CA ILE A 14 11.47 7.91 31.25
C ILE A 14 10.04 8.39 31.48
N THR A 15 9.28 8.71 30.43
CA THR A 15 7.89 9.16 30.57
C THR A 15 7.01 8.09 31.21
N LEU A 16 7.12 6.84 30.76
CA LEU A 16 6.37 5.71 31.33
C LEU A 16 6.77 5.43 32.79
N VAL A 17 8.06 5.45 33.09
CA VAL A 17 8.60 5.23 34.44
C VAL A 17 8.18 6.38 35.36
N VAL A 18 8.31 7.63 34.94
CA VAL A 18 7.91 8.80 35.74
C VAL A 18 6.39 8.80 35.96
N SER A 19 5.57 8.50 34.94
CA SER A 19 4.12 8.41 35.11
C SER A 19 3.70 7.24 36.00
N GLY A 20 4.39 6.10 35.88
CA GLY A 20 4.12 4.91 36.70
C GLY A 20 4.51 5.13 38.17
N VAL A 21 5.70 5.70 38.41
CA VAL A 21 6.17 6.05 39.75
C VAL A 21 5.29 7.13 40.37
N ALA A 22 4.87 8.14 39.61
CA ALA A 22 3.92 9.15 40.09
C ALA A 22 2.56 8.54 40.46
N ALA A 23 2.05 7.59 39.67
CA ALA A 23 0.81 6.88 39.97
C ALA A 23 0.92 6.03 41.25
N VAL A 24 2.04 5.31 41.43
CA VAL A 24 2.29 4.51 42.63
C VAL A 24 2.45 5.41 43.86
N ILE A 25 3.19 6.51 43.77
CA ILE A 25 3.34 7.48 44.86
C ILE A 25 1.99 8.12 45.20
N ALA A 26 1.20 8.51 44.20
CA ALA A 26 -0.15 9.02 44.40
C ALA A 26 -1.06 8.02 45.11
N ALA A 27 -1.02 6.74 44.72
CA ALA A 27 -1.79 5.68 45.36
C ALA A 27 -1.36 5.42 46.81
N VAL A 28 -0.04 5.39 47.07
CA VAL A 28 0.53 5.23 48.42
C VAL A 28 0.18 6.43 49.31
N LEU A 29 0.27 7.66 48.79
CA LEU A 29 -0.10 8.87 49.52
C LEU A 29 -1.62 8.96 49.75
N ALA A 30 -2.44 8.53 48.80
CA ALA A 30 -3.89 8.46 48.97
C ALA A 30 -4.29 7.42 50.01
N TRP A 31 -3.61 6.27 50.03
CA TRP A 31 -3.78 5.23 51.05
C TRP A 31 -3.36 5.73 52.43
N LEU A 32 -2.20 6.41 52.54
CA LEU A 32 -1.69 6.99 53.79
C LEU A 32 -2.56 8.14 54.32
N LYS A 33 -3.15 8.96 53.44
CA LYS A 33 -3.93 10.16 53.82
C LYS A 33 -5.45 9.98 53.80
N ARG A 34 -5.97 8.77 53.51
CA ARG A 34 -7.41 8.49 53.34
C ARG A 34 -8.09 9.50 52.40
N LEU A 35 -7.47 9.78 51.25
CA LEU A 35 -8.03 10.73 50.30
C LEU A 35 -9.39 10.22 49.76
N PRO A 36 -10.36 11.11 49.50
CA PRO A 36 -11.61 10.72 48.85
C PRO A 36 -11.34 10.05 47.50
N ALA A 37 -12.06 8.97 47.21
CA ALA A 37 -11.84 8.14 46.01
C ALA A 37 -11.84 8.96 44.71
N ALA A 38 -12.62 10.04 44.64
CA ALA A 38 -12.67 10.96 43.50
C ALA A 38 -11.28 11.52 43.11
N TYR A 39 -10.43 11.86 44.09
CA TYR A 39 -9.08 12.36 43.80
C TYR A 39 -8.16 11.27 43.26
N VAL A 40 -8.32 10.02 43.71
CA VAL A 40 -7.57 8.88 43.19
C VAL A 40 -7.93 8.61 41.73
N TYR A 41 -9.23 8.66 41.39
CA TYR A 41 -9.67 8.52 40.02
C TYR A 41 -9.14 9.63 39.10
N LEU A 42 -9.16 10.89 39.57
CA LEU A 42 -8.60 12.01 38.80
C LEU A 42 -7.09 11.87 38.58
N LEU A 43 -6.35 11.37 39.57
CA LEU A 43 -4.92 11.11 39.43
C LEU A 43 -4.64 9.97 38.42
N CYS A 44 -5.41 8.88 38.46
CA CYS A 44 -5.30 7.79 37.48
C CYS A 44 -5.67 8.25 36.06
N LEU A 45 -6.70 9.09 35.91
CA LEU A 45 -7.06 9.67 34.61
C LEU A 45 -5.97 10.61 34.09
N GLY A 46 -5.40 11.44 34.97
CA GLY A 46 -4.31 12.34 34.64
C GLY A 46 -3.05 11.59 34.18
N THR A 47 -2.69 10.49 34.85
CA THR A 47 -1.53 9.69 34.44
C THR A 47 -1.74 9.02 33.09
N VAL A 48 -2.92 8.42 32.84
CA VAL A 48 -3.26 7.85 31.52
C VAL A 48 -3.22 8.91 30.43
N ALA A 49 -3.78 10.09 30.67
CA ALA A 49 -3.77 11.18 29.70
C ALA A 49 -2.35 11.66 29.35
N ILE A 50 -1.48 11.81 30.37
CA ILE A 50 -0.07 12.18 30.17
C ILE A 50 0.68 11.09 29.41
N SER A 51 0.46 9.81 29.74
CA SER A 51 1.10 8.69 29.03
C SER A 51 0.68 8.65 27.56
N LEU A 52 -0.62 8.82 27.25
CA LEU A 52 -1.11 8.87 25.87
C LEU A 52 -0.54 10.08 25.12
N PHE A 53 -0.48 11.25 25.77
CA PHE A 53 0.11 12.44 25.18
C PHE A 53 1.61 12.24 24.88
N GLY A 54 2.37 11.65 25.81
CA GLY A 54 3.78 11.34 25.60
C GLY A 54 4.02 10.35 24.46
N ILE A 55 3.19 9.30 24.36
CA ILE A 55 3.22 8.35 23.24
C ILE A 55 2.95 9.08 21.92
N ASN A 56 1.91 9.92 21.88
CA ASN A 56 1.55 10.65 20.67
C ASN A 56 2.66 11.63 20.23
N GLN A 57 3.25 12.38 21.16
CA GLN A 57 4.36 13.29 20.86
C GLN A 57 5.60 12.55 20.38
N THR A 58 5.93 11.40 21.00
CA THR A 58 7.06 10.58 20.55
C THR A 58 6.85 10.08 19.12
N ARG A 59 5.62 9.68 18.77
CA ARG A 59 5.29 9.27 17.38
C ARG A 59 5.47 10.43 16.41
N ASN A 60 4.93 11.61 16.73
CA ASN A 60 5.08 12.79 15.89
C ASN A 60 6.55 13.19 15.68
N LEU A 61 7.38 13.08 16.72
CA LEU A 61 8.82 13.36 16.62
C LEU A 61 9.57 12.34 15.76
N LEU A 62 9.24 11.05 15.91
CA LEU A 62 9.80 9.99 15.07
C LEU A 62 9.38 10.18 13.61
N ASP A 63 8.13 10.57 13.36
CA ASP A 63 7.63 10.84 12.01
C ASP A 63 8.28 12.10 11.42
N ALA A 64 8.49 13.15 12.21
CA ALA A 64 9.16 14.39 11.79
C ALA A 64 10.66 14.21 11.51
N THR A 65 11.29 13.21 12.11
CA THR A 65 12.73 12.89 11.91
C THR A 65 12.95 11.75 10.92
N ALA A 66 11.88 11.10 10.45
CA ALA A 66 11.99 10.10 9.41
C ALA A 66 12.52 10.77 8.13
N THR A 67 13.66 10.28 7.63
CA THR A 67 14.16 10.72 6.33
C THR A 67 13.10 10.40 5.27
N PRO A 68 12.73 11.38 4.42
CA PRO A 68 11.83 11.14 3.30
C PRO A 68 12.32 9.96 2.46
N LEU A 69 11.39 9.14 1.96
CA LEU A 69 11.75 7.93 1.21
C LEU A 69 12.65 8.25 0.01
N ALA A 70 12.40 9.39 -0.65
CA ALA A 70 13.15 9.87 -1.80
C ALA A 70 14.66 10.12 -1.53
N GLN A 71 15.06 10.36 -0.28
CA GLN A 71 16.44 10.62 0.11
C GLN A 71 17.20 9.37 0.54
N ARG A 72 16.53 8.21 0.58
CA ARG A 72 17.13 6.94 1.01
C ARG A 72 17.83 6.24 -0.15
N SER A 73 18.70 5.29 0.16
CA SER A 73 19.32 4.45 -0.88
C SER A 73 18.28 3.57 -1.58
N ASP A 74 18.52 3.19 -2.83
CA ASP A 74 17.59 2.36 -3.61
C ASP A 74 17.22 1.05 -2.90
N GLN A 75 18.18 0.44 -2.20
CA GLN A 75 17.97 -0.78 -1.43
C GLN A 75 17.05 -0.55 -0.22
N GLU A 76 17.20 0.59 0.48
CA GLU A 76 16.33 0.97 1.59
C GLU A 76 14.92 1.31 1.11
N ILE A 77 14.80 1.95 -0.06
CA ILE A 77 13.51 2.24 -0.70
C ILE A 77 12.81 0.93 -1.02
N GLU A 78 13.46 0.03 -1.75
CA GLU A 78 12.92 -1.28 -2.10
C GLU A 78 12.46 -2.05 -0.85
N ARG A 79 13.33 -2.13 0.16
CA ARG A 79 13.00 -2.78 1.43
C ARG A 79 11.80 -2.15 2.10
N THR A 80 11.73 -0.83 2.16
CA THR A 80 10.62 -0.11 2.79
C THR A 80 9.29 -0.39 2.07
N LEU A 81 9.30 -0.39 0.73
CA LEU A 81 8.11 -0.71 -0.07
C LEU A 81 7.66 -2.17 0.11
N ARG A 82 8.61 -3.10 0.15
CA ARG A 82 8.34 -4.53 0.45
C ARG A 82 7.75 -4.70 1.85
N ASP A 83 8.31 -4.02 2.86
CA ASP A 83 7.85 -4.07 4.25
C ASP A 83 6.43 -3.50 4.38
N TRP A 84 6.12 -2.38 3.72
CA TRP A 84 4.77 -1.82 3.65
C TRP A 84 3.77 -2.79 3.04
N ALA A 85 4.13 -3.45 1.93
CA ALA A 85 3.26 -4.43 1.31
C ALA A 85 3.06 -5.68 2.18
N PHE A 86 4.15 -6.20 2.77
CA PHE A 86 4.12 -7.38 3.64
C PHE A 86 3.28 -7.16 4.90
N LYS A 87 3.36 -5.97 5.52
CA LYS A 87 2.53 -5.59 6.68
C LYS A 87 1.02 -5.67 6.40
N ARG A 88 0.60 -5.61 5.13
CA ARG A 88 -0.80 -5.77 4.71
C ARG A 88 -1.16 -7.20 4.29
N GLY A 89 -0.30 -8.18 4.60
CA GLY A 89 -0.53 -9.58 4.29
C GLY A 89 -0.36 -9.90 2.80
N MET A 90 0.36 -9.07 2.05
CA MET A 90 0.70 -9.39 0.66
C MET A 90 1.95 -10.25 0.62
N GLY A 91 1.92 -11.32 -0.20
CA GLY A 91 3.10 -12.08 -0.56
C GLY A 91 4.05 -11.25 -1.41
N ILE A 92 5.35 -11.43 -1.21
CA ILE A 92 6.39 -10.69 -1.94
C ILE A 92 7.24 -11.70 -2.71
N GLU A 93 7.35 -11.50 -4.01
CA GLU A 93 8.13 -12.34 -4.91
C GLU A 93 9.22 -11.50 -5.59
N PRO A 94 10.44 -12.02 -5.76
CA PRO A 94 11.46 -11.33 -6.55
C PRO A 94 11.05 -11.28 -8.01
N ASP A 95 11.39 -10.19 -8.69
CA ASP A 95 11.21 -10.04 -10.12
C ASP A 95 12.52 -9.56 -10.75
N SER A 96 12.84 -10.10 -11.92
CA SER A 96 14.11 -9.85 -12.61
C SER A 96 13.90 -9.10 -13.92
N THR A 97 12.98 -8.13 -13.92
CA THR A 97 12.71 -7.31 -15.10
C THR A 97 13.98 -6.51 -15.47
N PRO A 98 14.47 -6.62 -16.72
CA PRO A 98 15.65 -5.88 -17.17
C PRO A 98 15.40 -4.36 -17.13
N ASP A 99 16.48 -3.57 -17.14
CA ASP A 99 16.44 -2.10 -17.14
C ASP A 99 15.75 -1.46 -15.92
N THR A 100 15.63 -2.21 -14.82
CA THR A 100 15.16 -1.70 -13.53
C THR A 100 16.30 -1.62 -12.51
N VAL A 101 16.19 -0.65 -11.60
CA VAL A 101 17.04 -0.55 -10.41
C VAL A 101 16.68 -1.68 -9.46
N PHE A 102 15.37 -1.82 -9.21
CA PHE A 102 14.77 -2.96 -8.54
C PHE A 102 13.40 -3.26 -9.13
N SER A 103 12.96 -4.51 -9.00
CA SER A 103 11.61 -4.94 -9.32
C SER A 103 11.18 -6.05 -8.36
N PHE A 104 9.90 -6.04 -7.99
CA PHE A 104 9.30 -7.12 -7.22
C PHE A 104 7.80 -7.23 -7.49
N ILE A 105 7.25 -8.42 -7.25
CA ILE A 105 5.83 -8.69 -7.40
C ILE A 105 5.21 -8.76 -6.01
N THR A 106 4.11 -8.02 -5.83
CA THR A 106 3.23 -8.16 -4.68
C THR A 106 2.02 -9.01 -5.06
N ARG A 107 1.66 -9.96 -4.22
CA ARG A 107 0.52 -10.86 -4.40
C ARG A 107 -0.43 -10.71 -3.24
N ASP A 108 -1.72 -10.52 -3.51
CA ASP A 108 -2.73 -10.47 -2.46
C ASP A 108 -3.19 -11.87 -2.03
N PRO A 109 -4.01 -11.97 -0.96
CA PRO A 109 -4.56 -13.26 -0.53
C PRO A 109 -5.42 -13.97 -1.58
N GLN A 110 -5.92 -13.25 -2.59
CA GLN A 110 -6.69 -13.80 -3.71
C GLN A 110 -5.80 -14.22 -4.89
N GLY A 111 -4.48 -14.08 -4.77
CA GLY A 111 -3.51 -14.43 -5.81
C GLY A 111 -3.29 -13.37 -6.88
N ARG A 112 -3.93 -12.20 -6.79
CA ARG A 112 -3.76 -11.10 -7.77
C ARG A 112 -2.40 -10.45 -7.60
N ARG A 113 -1.73 -10.22 -8.73
CA ARG A 113 -0.34 -9.77 -8.79
C ARG A 113 -0.26 -8.30 -9.22
N VAL A 114 0.62 -7.55 -8.59
CA VAL A 114 1.05 -6.20 -9.01
C VAL A 114 2.57 -6.16 -8.94
N THR A 115 3.21 -5.92 -10.08
CA THR A 115 4.65 -5.66 -10.21
C THR A 115 4.91 -4.21 -9.82
N ILE A 116 5.91 -4.00 -8.98
CA ILE A 116 6.38 -2.69 -8.53
C ILE A 116 7.84 -2.60 -8.93
N GLN A 117 8.17 -1.62 -9.75
CA GLN A 117 9.52 -1.48 -10.30
C GLN A 117 9.96 -0.02 -10.33
N LYS A 118 11.27 0.18 -10.17
CA LYS A 118 11.92 1.47 -10.33
C LYS A 118 12.76 1.44 -11.62
N PRO A 119 12.33 2.08 -12.71
CA PRO A 119 13.08 2.07 -13.97
C PRO A 119 14.45 2.73 -13.82
N ARG A 120 15.46 2.25 -14.55
CA ARG A 120 16.78 2.93 -14.61
C ARG A 120 16.72 4.23 -15.41
N LYS A 121 15.85 4.28 -16.42
CA LYS A 121 15.68 5.44 -17.32
C LYS A 121 15.11 6.66 -16.59
N ASP A 122 14.24 6.43 -15.61
CA ASP A 122 13.67 7.47 -14.76
C ASP A 122 13.66 7.00 -13.29
N PRO A 123 14.74 7.27 -12.54
CA PRO A 123 14.86 6.84 -11.16
C PRO A 123 14.02 7.69 -10.20
N THR A 124 13.27 8.66 -10.68
CA THR A 124 12.36 9.47 -9.83
C THR A 124 10.95 8.91 -9.78
N LEU A 125 10.68 7.86 -10.56
CA LEU A 125 9.36 7.24 -10.65
C LEU A 125 9.38 5.79 -10.18
N LEU A 126 8.26 5.38 -9.60
CA LEU A 126 7.87 3.98 -9.50
C LEU A 126 6.81 3.68 -10.55
N VAL A 127 7.04 2.62 -11.31
CA VAL A 127 6.04 2.05 -12.19
C VAL A 127 5.40 0.88 -11.45
N MET A 128 4.09 0.91 -11.34
CA MET A 128 3.32 -0.18 -10.76
C MET A 128 2.36 -0.69 -11.81
N GLY A 129 2.34 -1.99 -12.05
CA GLY A 129 1.50 -2.54 -13.10
C GLY A 129 1.26 -4.02 -12.97
N THR A 130 0.44 -4.52 -13.88
CA THR A 130 0.12 -5.94 -13.94
C THR A 130 -0.23 -6.32 -15.37
N LYS A 131 0.04 -7.59 -15.67
CA LYS A 131 -0.26 -8.20 -16.95
C LYS A 131 -1.47 -9.10 -16.77
N LEU A 132 -2.59 -8.73 -17.39
CA LEU A 132 -3.75 -9.59 -17.54
C LEU A 132 -3.54 -10.43 -18.80
N MET A 133 -3.73 -11.74 -18.68
CA MET A 133 -3.74 -12.66 -19.80
C MET A 133 -5.14 -13.28 -19.88
N PHE A 134 -5.63 -13.51 -21.09
CA PHE A 134 -6.84 -14.30 -21.27
C PHE A 134 -6.64 -15.70 -20.70
N SER A 135 -7.67 -16.24 -20.06
CA SER A 135 -7.70 -17.68 -19.81
C SER A 135 -7.73 -18.41 -21.16
N PRO A 136 -7.22 -19.65 -21.26
CA PRO A 136 -7.31 -20.43 -22.50
C PRO A 136 -8.73 -20.54 -23.03
N GLN A 137 -9.73 -20.61 -22.13
CA GLN A 137 -11.14 -20.66 -22.47
C GLN A 137 -11.62 -19.32 -23.05
N ASP A 138 -11.38 -18.21 -22.36
CA ASP A 138 -11.82 -16.88 -22.80
C ASP A 138 -11.18 -16.51 -24.12
N LYS A 139 -9.90 -16.84 -24.30
CA LYS A 139 -9.19 -16.65 -25.56
C LYS A 139 -9.87 -17.42 -26.70
N ALA A 140 -10.17 -18.70 -26.49
CA ALA A 140 -10.81 -19.52 -27.52
C ALA A 140 -12.21 -19.00 -27.90
N VAL A 141 -12.93 -18.36 -26.97
CA VAL A 141 -14.21 -17.69 -27.28
C VAL A 141 -13.95 -16.38 -28.01
N PHE A 142 -13.03 -15.54 -27.51
CA PHE A 142 -12.66 -14.25 -28.09
C PHE A 142 -12.18 -14.39 -29.54
N ASP A 143 -11.32 -15.36 -29.83
CA ASP A 143 -10.76 -15.61 -31.17
C ASP A 143 -11.82 -16.05 -32.19
N LYS A 144 -12.92 -16.66 -31.73
CA LYS A 144 -14.05 -17.05 -32.58
C LYS A 144 -15.00 -15.89 -32.89
N LEU A 145 -14.88 -14.78 -32.16
CA LEU A 145 -15.73 -13.62 -32.37
C LEU A 145 -15.44 -12.95 -33.72
N PRO A 146 -16.44 -12.34 -34.36
CA PRO A 146 -16.19 -11.47 -35.50
C PRO A 146 -15.21 -10.34 -35.11
N LYS A 147 -14.27 -10.01 -36.01
CA LYS A 147 -13.26 -8.95 -35.75
C LYS A 147 -13.86 -7.62 -35.30
N GLN A 148 -15.07 -7.29 -35.78
CA GLN A 148 -15.80 -6.08 -35.37
C GLN A 148 -16.19 -6.11 -33.88
N VAL A 149 -16.59 -7.29 -33.36
CA VAL A 149 -16.94 -7.47 -31.95
C VAL A 149 -15.68 -7.46 -31.09
N GLN A 150 -14.61 -8.14 -31.51
CA GLN A 150 -13.31 -8.06 -30.82
C GLN A 150 -12.84 -6.61 -30.70
N ALA A 151 -12.88 -5.86 -31.81
CA ALA A 151 -12.51 -4.45 -31.83
C ALA A 151 -13.40 -3.58 -30.94
N LYS A 152 -14.70 -3.91 -30.82
CA LYS A 152 -15.62 -3.23 -29.89
C LYS A 152 -15.21 -3.48 -28.44
N ILE A 153 -14.98 -4.74 -28.05
CA ILE A 153 -14.57 -5.09 -26.67
C ILE A 153 -13.27 -4.38 -26.29
N LEU A 154 -12.26 -4.42 -27.18
CA LEU A 154 -10.98 -3.75 -26.95
C LEU A 154 -11.13 -2.22 -26.86
N ARG A 155 -12.01 -1.63 -27.66
CA ARG A 155 -12.32 -0.20 -27.61
C ARG A 155 -13.05 0.18 -26.32
N ASP A 156 -14.05 -0.60 -25.92
CA ASP A 156 -14.80 -0.34 -24.69
C ASP A 156 -13.85 -0.42 -23.48
N MET A 157 -12.96 -1.42 -23.46
CA MET A 157 -11.91 -1.51 -22.45
C MET A 157 -10.96 -0.31 -22.47
N SER A 158 -10.47 0.12 -23.64
CA SER A 158 -9.55 1.26 -23.71
C SER A 158 -10.20 2.58 -23.25
N VAL A 159 -11.49 2.77 -23.56
CA VAL A 159 -12.29 3.91 -23.08
C VAL A 159 -12.39 3.87 -21.55
N GLU A 160 -12.70 2.72 -20.95
CA GLU A 160 -12.82 2.60 -19.50
C GLU A 160 -11.47 2.77 -18.78
N MET A 161 -10.37 2.25 -19.34
CA MET A 161 -9.03 2.48 -18.77
C MET A 161 -8.64 3.95 -18.83
N ALA A 162 -8.96 4.65 -19.93
CA ALA A 162 -8.75 6.08 -20.05
C ALA A 162 -9.59 6.87 -19.02
N ARG A 163 -10.85 6.47 -18.79
CA ARG A 163 -11.72 7.07 -17.74
C ARG A 163 -11.16 6.87 -16.34
N LEU A 164 -10.59 5.70 -16.06
CA LEU A 164 -9.93 5.44 -14.78
C LEU A 164 -8.62 6.21 -14.61
N GLY A 165 -8.01 6.70 -15.70
CA GLY A 165 -6.71 7.36 -15.67
C GLY A 165 -5.54 6.39 -15.48
N ILE A 166 -5.66 5.15 -15.95
CA ILE A 166 -4.58 4.16 -15.92
C ILE A 166 -3.97 4.00 -17.31
N TYR A 167 -2.65 3.86 -17.39
CA TYR A 167 -2.00 3.54 -18.65
C TYR A 167 -2.29 2.08 -19.02
N TYR A 168 -2.52 1.87 -20.31
CA TYR A 168 -2.89 0.59 -20.86
C TYR A 168 -2.11 0.34 -22.14
N GLN A 169 -1.58 -0.88 -22.26
CA GLN A 169 -0.92 -1.35 -23.46
C GLN A 169 -1.48 -2.72 -23.84
N VAL A 170 -1.95 -2.83 -25.09
CA VAL A 170 -2.20 -4.12 -25.73
C VAL A 170 -0.84 -4.76 -26.00
N GLY A 171 -0.56 -5.86 -25.32
CA GLY A 171 0.59 -6.71 -25.61
C GLY A 171 0.28 -7.76 -26.66
N ASP A 172 1.31 -8.42 -27.15
CA ASP A 172 1.19 -9.42 -28.22
C ASP A 172 1.09 -10.85 -27.65
N PRO A 173 0.20 -11.73 -28.15
CA PRO A 173 -1.08 -11.46 -28.81
C PRO A 173 -2.28 -11.43 -27.84
N ASP A 174 -2.12 -11.78 -26.56
CA ASP A 174 -3.25 -12.09 -25.66
C ASP A 174 -3.13 -11.46 -24.28
N SER A 175 -2.41 -10.34 -24.20
CA SER A 175 -2.13 -9.74 -22.91
C SER A 175 -2.39 -8.26 -22.89
N PHE A 176 -2.84 -7.81 -21.74
CA PHE A 176 -3.08 -6.42 -21.44
C PHE A 176 -2.18 -6.03 -20.29
N THR A 177 -1.36 -5.03 -20.50
CA THR A 177 -0.56 -4.46 -19.43
C THR A 177 -1.25 -3.19 -18.96
N PHE A 178 -1.59 -3.17 -17.68
CA PHE A 178 -2.12 -1.98 -17.01
C PHE A 178 -1.05 -1.47 -16.07
N TYR A 179 -0.75 -0.17 -16.12
CA TYR A 179 0.24 0.40 -15.24
C TYR A 179 -0.07 1.85 -14.86
N THR A 180 0.48 2.27 -13.74
CA THR A 180 0.47 3.66 -13.26
C THR A 180 1.89 4.02 -12.86
N GLU A 181 2.18 5.31 -12.95
CA GLU A 181 3.43 5.90 -12.50
C GLU A 181 3.16 6.71 -11.24
N VAL A 182 4.09 6.66 -10.29
CA VAL A 182 4.02 7.42 -9.05
C VAL A 182 5.38 8.01 -8.77
N SER A 183 5.41 9.32 -8.52
CA SER A 183 6.63 10.02 -8.13
C SER A 183 7.17 9.48 -6.81
N LEU A 184 8.46 9.19 -6.80
CA LEU A 184 9.23 8.82 -5.62
C LEU A 184 9.77 10.10 -4.96
N ASP A 185 8.86 10.95 -4.50
CA ASP A 185 9.17 12.20 -3.82
C ASP A 185 8.80 12.13 -2.32
N GLU A 186 8.78 13.28 -1.64
CA GLU A 186 8.47 13.38 -0.21
C GLU A 186 7.02 12.97 0.13
N SER A 187 6.12 12.93 -0.86
CA SER A 187 4.74 12.49 -0.66
C SER A 187 4.59 10.98 -0.58
N MET A 188 5.61 10.22 -1.01
CA MET A 188 5.53 8.76 -1.06
C MET A 188 5.50 8.14 0.35
N ASN A 189 4.39 7.47 0.65
CA ASN A 189 4.13 6.83 1.93
C ASN A 189 3.38 5.50 1.76
N GLU A 190 3.21 4.76 2.86
CA GLU A 190 2.52 3.47 2.87
C GLU A 190 1.10 3.58 2.28
N ALA A 191 0.33 4.60 2.68
CA ALA A 191 -1.06 4.74 2.25
C ALA A 191 -1.16 4.98 0.74
N LEU A 192 -0.29 5.82 0.18
CA LEU A 192 -0.23 6.08 -1.27
C LEU A 192 0.16 4.81 -2.04
N LEU A 193 1.17 4.06 -1.58
CA LEU A 193 1.56 2.81 -2.20
C LEU A 193 0.37 1.83 -2.27
N LEU A 194 -0.33 1.66 -1.14
CA LEU A 194 -1.45 0.73 -1.05
C LEU A 194 -2.65 1.17 -1.88
N ASP A 195 -2.99 2.46 -1.88
CA ASP A 195 -4.04 2.99 -2.74
C ASP A 195 -3.75 2.70 -4.22
N ARG A 196 -2.49 2.87 -4.64
CA ARG A 196 -2.06 2.62 -6.03
C ARG A 196 -2.08 1.14 -6.40
N ILE A 197 -1.70 0.25 -5.48
CA ILE A 197 -1.88 -1.20 -5.67
C ILE A 197 -3.37 -1.54 -5.82
N LEU A 198 -4.25 -0.98 -4.98
CA LEU A 198 -5.69 -1.20 -5.07
C LEU A 198 -6.31 -0.59 -6.33
N PHE A 199 -5.79 0.54 -6.79
CA PHE A 199 -6.18 1.18 -8.04
C PHE A 199 -5.93 0.27 -9.24
N ILE A 200 -4.73 -0.32 -9.35
CA ILE A 200 -4.42 -1.30 -10.41
C ILE A 200 -5.36 -2.51 -10.34
N ARG A 201 -5.63 -3.01 -9.14
CA ARG A 201 -6.56 -4.15 -8.97
C ARG A 201 -7.98 -3.82 -9.45
N ARG A 202 -8.49 -2.61 -9.15
CA ARG A 202 -9.78 -2.14 -9.65
C ARG A 202 -9.81 -2.10 -11.17
N ALA A 203 -8.73 -1.63 -11.80
CA ALA A 203 -8.60 -1.62 -13.25
C ALA A 203 -8.64 -3.03 -13.85
N VAL A 204 -7.92 -3.99 -13.27
CA VAL A 204 -7.96 -5.40 -13.72
C VAL A 204 -9.36 -5.99 -13.59
N THR A 205 -10.02 -5.80 -12.45
CA THR A 205 -11.39 -6.29 -12.25
C THR A 205 -12.36 -5.69 -13.26
N LEU A 206 -12.24 -4.40 -13.56
CA LEU A 206 -13.06 -3.76 -14.59
C LEU A 206 -12.77 -4.34 -15.98
N ALA A 207 -11.50 -4.53 -16.33
CA ALA A 207 -11.12 -5.13 -17.60
C ALA A 207 -11.68 -6.55 -17.76
N GLN A 208 -11.59 -7.38 -16.71
CA GLN A 208 -12.18 -8.72 -16.69
C GLN A 208 -13.70 -8.66 -16.89
N LEU A 209 -14.40 -7.76 -16.21
CA LEU A 209 -15.85 -7.59 -16.37
C LEU A 209 -16.23 -7.21 -17.82
N ILE A 210 -15.50 -6.29 -18.44
CA ILE A 210 -15.74 -5.87 -19.82
C ILE A 210 -15.54 -7.04 -20.79
N ILE A 211 -14.48 -7.83 -20.58
CA ILE A 211 -14.22 -9.04 -21.36
C ILE A 211 -15.38 -10.01 -21.20
N GLU A 212 -15.76 -10.37 -19.97
CA GLU A 212 -16.84 -11.32 -19.67
C GLU A 212 -18.17 -10.88 -20.30
N GLN A 213 -18.55 -9.61 -20.15
CA GLN A 213 -19.75 -9.05 -20.76
C GLN A 213 -19.70 -9.09 -22.28
N GLY A 214 -18.56 -8.74 -22.87
CA GLY A 214 -18.34 -8.80 -24.31
C GLY A 214 -18.45 -10.22 -24.87
N LEU A 215 -17.96 -11.22 -24.13
CA LEU A 215 -18.07 -12.63 -24.49
C LEU A 215 -19.51 -13.15 -24.36
N GLN A 216 -20.25 -12.74 -23.32
CA GLN A 216 -21.65 -13.19 -23.07
C GLN A 216 -22.65 -12.66 -24.11
N GLN A 217 -22.55 -11.39 -24.50
CA GLN A 217 -23.47 -10.77 -25.49
C GLN A 217 -23.49 -11.51 -26.83
N VAL A 218 -22.43 -12.25 -27.16
CA VAL A 218 -22.35 -13.02 -28.41
C VAL A 218 -23.06 -14.36 -28.29
N HIS A 219 -23.08 -14.96 -27.10
CA HIS A 219 -23.79 -16.21 -26.85
C HIS A 219 -25.31 -16.03 -26.97
N GLU A 220 -25.83 -14.86 -26.58
CA GLU A 220 -27.25 -14.52 -26.72
C GLU A 220 -27.65 -14.08 -28.14
N ALA A 221 -26.68 -13.62 -28.95
CA ALA A 221 -26.91 -13.14 -30.31
C ALA A 221 -26.72 -14.21 -31.40
N SER A 222 -26.32 -15.43 -31.04
CA SER A 222 -26.21 -16.57 -31.97
C SER A 222 -27.45 -17.47 -31.84
N PRO A 223 -28.39 -17.45 -32.80
CA PRO A 223 -29.56 -18.33 -32.82
C PRO A 223 -29.19 -19.81 -33.06
#